data_AF-A0A1M4YV68-F1
#
_entry.id   AF-A0A1M4YV68-F1
#
_cell.length_a   1.000
_cell.length_b   1.000
_cell.length_c   1.000
_cell.angle_alpha   90.00
_cell.angle_beta   90.00
_cell.angle_gamma   90.00
#
_symmetry.space_group_name_H-M   'P 1'
#
loop_
_entity.id
_entity.type
_entity.pdbx_description
1 polymer ?
#
loop_
_entity_poly.entity_id
_entity_poly.type
_entity_poly.pdbx_seq_one_letter_code
_entity_poly.pdbx_strand_id
1 'polypeptide(L)'
;MTILNKLKAWVVILIFISIVSLLFSNSIYSKQKRYINEDKQQFLYEINNSISKSKAEVDNMILNNEKKYIDYKDIKCFKIYHRNLERSIFGFKKKSRFINSELSNGFQQLWDNYNSIEPINGEDIKEYYEQLFERADGKECILLNDEDVYMFQEILKFYNTIQEEIDNLM
;
A
#
# COMPACT_ATOMS: atom_id res chain seq x y z
N MET A 1 0.98 -11.68 66.63
CA MET A 1 1.83 -10.86 65.72
C MET A 1 2.21 -11.62 64.43
N THR A 2 1.35 -12.54 63.95
CA THR A 2 1.72 -13.51 62.89
C THR A 2 0.82 -13.44 61.65
N ILE A 3 -0.47 -13.09 61.81
CA ILE A 3 -1.43 -12.96 60.71
C ILE A 3 -1.22 -11.65 59.95
N LEU A 4 -1.04 -10.53 60.66
CA LEU A 4 -0.83 -9.21 60.06
C LEU A 4 0.46 -9.15 59.21
N ASN A 5 1.53 -9.82 59.65
CA ASN A 5 2.79 -9.89 58.90
C ASN A 5 2.68 -10.78 57.66
N LYS A 6 1.93 -11.90 57.74
CA LYS A 6 1.62 -12.73 56.57
C LYS A 6 0.78 -11.95 55.55
N LEU A 7 -0.21 -11.18 56.00
CA LEU A 7 -1.07 -10.37 55.12
C LEU A 7 -0.27 -9.27 54.40
N LYS A 8 0.64 -8.58 55.11
CA LYS A 8 1.58 -7.62 54.51
C LYS A 8 2.50 -8.28 53.48
N ALA A 9 3.01 -9.48 53.76
CA ALA A 9 3.84 -10.22 52.80
C ALA A 9 3.07 -10.58 51.52
N TRP A 10 1.81 -11.01 51.64
CA TRP A 10 0.95 -11.28 50.48
C TRP A 10 0.67 -10.03 49.64
N VAL A 11 0.42 -8.88 50.27
CA VAL A 11 0.24 -7.61 49.56
C VAL A 11 1.50 -7.22 48.80
N VAL A 12 2.68 -7.37 49.41
CA VAL A 12 3.96 -7.10 48.74
C VAL A 12 4.17 -8.02 47.53
N ILE A 13 3.85 -9.32 47.67
CA ILE A 13 3.94 -10.29 46.57
C ILE A 13 2.97 -9.92 45.44
N LEU A 14 1.73 -9.54 45.75
CA LEU A 14 0.73 -9.15 44.75
C LEU A 14 1.13 -7.86 44.02
N ILE A 15 1.67 -6.87 44.74
CA ILE A 15 2.22 -5.65 44.15
C ILE A 15 3.37 -5.99 43.20
N PHE A 16 4.29 -6.87 43.63
CA PHE A 16 5.41 -7.30 42.81
C PHE A 16 4.95 -8.00 41.53
N ILE A 17 4.00 -8.95 41.61
CA ILE A 17 3.42 -9.64 40.46
C ILE A 17 2.73 -8.64 39.52
N SER A 18 2.01 -7.66 40.08
CA SER A 18 1.33 -6.63 39.29
C SER A 18 2.34 -5.78 38.51
N ILE A 19 3.43 -5.34 39.16
CA ILE A 19 4.50 -4.56 38.51
C ILE A 19 5.17 -5.39 37.39
N VAL A 20 5.50 -6.66 37.66
CA VAL A 20 6.11 -7.55 36.65
C VAL A 20 5.17 -7.74 35.46
N SER A 21 3.87 -7.95 35.71
CA SER A 21 2.87 -8.12 34.65
C SER A 21 2.71 -6.85 33.80
N LEU A 22 2.77 -5.67 34.44
CA LEU A 22 2.69 -4.37 33.76
C LEU A 22 3.93 -4.11 32.89
N LEU A 23 5.13 -4.40 33.43
CA LEU A 23 6.39 -4.30 32.69
C LEU A 23 6.42 -5.26 31.50
N PHE A 24 5.95 -6.50 31.68
CA PHE A 24 5.85 -7.48 30.61
C PHE A 24 4.85 -7.06 29.53
N SER A 25 3.68 -6.56 29.93
CA SER A 25 2.67 -6.03 29.02
C SER A 25 3.19 -4.84 28.22
N ASN A 26 3.90 -3.90 28.87
CA ASN A 26 4.56 -2.78 28.19
C ASN A 26 5.67 -3.24 27.23
N SER A 27 6.41 -4.29 27.58
CA SER A 27 7.42 -4.87 26.69
C SER A 27 6.79 -5.51 25.45
N ILE A 28 5.70 -6.25 25.61
CA ILE A 28 4.95 -6.82 24.47
C ILE A 28 4.37 -5.70 23.60
N TYR A 29 3.72 -4.71 24.21
CA TYR A 29 3.15 -3.57 23.50
C TYR A 29 4.21 -2.78 22.72
N SER A 30 5.38 -2.51 23.32
CA SER A 30 6.46 -1.81 22.62
C SER A 30 7.04 -2.60 21.46
N LYS A 31 7.19 -3.93 21.59
CA LYS A 31 7.59 -4.82 20.47
C LYS A 31 6.55 -4.81 19.35
N GLN A 32 5.26 -4.96 19.68
CA GLN A 32 4.18 -4.89 18.71
C GLN A 32 4.17 -3.55 17.97
N LYS A 33 4.27 -2.43 18.70
CA LYS A 33 4.36 -1.08 18.11
C LYS A 33 5.55 -0.94 17.15
N ARG A 34 6.70 -1.53 17.49
CA ARG A 34 7.89 -1.53 16.63
C ARG A 34 7.65 -2.30 15.32
N TYR A 35 7.13 -3.53 15.39
CA TYR A 35 6.82 -4.32 14.19
C TYR A 35 5.81 -3.63 13.28
N ILE A 36 4.81 -2.98 13.88
CA ILE A 36 3.81 -2.18 13.17
C ILE A 36 4.44 -1.02 12.43
N ASN A 37 5.38 -0.30 13.07
CA ASN A 37 6.10 0.80 12.42
C ASN A 37 7.01 0.31 11.28
N GLU A 38 7.70 -0.83 11.47
CA GLU A 38 8.52 -1.44 10.43
C GLU A 38 7.65 -1.86 9.22
N ASP A 39 6.50 -2.51 9.47
CA ASP A 39 5.52 -2.87 8.44
C ASP A 39 4.97 -1.63 7.71
N LYS A 40 4.70 -0.53 8.41
CA LYS A 40 4.27 0.75 7.83
C LYS A 40 5.33 1.33 6.90
N GLN A 41 6.59 1.35 7.32
CA GLN A 41 7.68 1.87 6.52
C GLN A 41 7.92 1.03 5.27
N GLN A 42 7.86 -0.31 5.40
CA GLN A 42 7.94 -1.21 4.27
C GLN A 42 6.81 -0.98 3.27
N PHE A 43 5.57 -0.83 3.77
CA PHE A 43 4.42 -0.52 2.93
C PHE A 43 4.61 0.78 2.13
N LEU A 44 5.00 1.87 2.79
CA LEU A 44 5.26 3.16 2.14
C LEU A 44 6.35 3.04 1.05
N TYR A 45 7.42 2.30 1.35
CA TYR A 45 8.49 2.06 0.39
C TYR A 45 8.00 1.30 -0.85
N GLU A 46 7.23 0.22 -0.67
CA GLU A 46 6.73 -0.60 -1.78
C GLU A 46 5.77 0.16 -2.70
N ILE A 47 4.87 0.96 -2.11
CA ILE A 47 3.93 1.81 -2.84
C ILE A 47 4.70 2.88 -3.62
N ASN A 48 5.54 3.66 -2.95
CA ASN A 48 6.29 4.75 -3.57
C ASN A 48 7.19 4.26 -4.70
N ASN A 49 7.82 3.09 -4.51
CA ASN A 49 8.63 2.45 -5.55
C ASN A 49 7.79 2.04 -6.77
N SER A 50 6.59 1.49 -6.55
CA SER A 50 5.69 1.08 -7.65
C SER A 50 5.19 2.29 -8.44
N ILE A 51 4.80 3.35 -7.74
CA ILE A 51 4.32 4.60 -8.36
C ILE A 51 5.46 5.29 -9.13
N SER A 52 6.64 5.44 -8.50
CA SER A 52 7.79 6.11 -9.13
C SER A 52 8.27 5.40 -10.40
N LYS A 53 8.31 4.06 -10.39
CA LYS A 53 8.68 3.26 -11.56
C LYS A 53 7.66 3.37 -12.68
N SER A 54 6.37 3.29 -12.36
CA SER A 54 5.31 3.54 -13.36
C SER A 54 5.42 4.94 -13.96
N LYS A 55 5.64 5.96 -13.13
CA LYS A 55 5.79 7.34 -13.58
C LYS A 55 6.98 7.53 -14.52
N ALA A 56 8.15 7.03 -14.12
CA ALA A 56 9.36 7.13 -14.94
C ALA A 56 9.16 6.52 -16.34
N GLU A 57 8.46 5.39 -16.42
CA GLU A 57 8.24 4.72 -17.69
C GLU A 57 7.21 5.42 -18.57
N VAL A 58 6.13 5.94 -18.00
CA VAL A 58 5.18 6.77 -18.75
C VAL A 58 5.85 8.06 -19.24
N ASP A 59 6.64 8.72 -18.40
CA ASP A 59 7.37 9.94 -18.76
C ASP A 59 8.37 9.66 -19.90
N ASN A 60 9.09 8.55 -19.86
CA ASN A 60 10.00 8.11 -20.93
C ASN A 60 9.28 7.91 -22.27
N MET A 61 8.05 7.38 -22.25
CA MET A 61 7.25 7.15 -23.47
C MET A 61 6.61 8.43 -24.02
N ILE A 62 6.21 9.36 -23.15
CA ILE A 62 5.50 10.57 -23.55
C ILE A 62 6.46 11.70 -23.96
N LEU A 63 7.64 11.82 -23.30
CA LEU A 63 8.58 12.93 -23.51
C LEU A 63 9.53 12.71 -24.70
N ASN A 64 9.81 11.47 -25.09
CA ASN A 64 10.71 11.17 -26.22
C ASN A 64 9.93 10.83 -27.51
N ASN A 65 9.87 11.82 -28.41
CA ASN A 65 9.70 11.73 -29.86
C ASN A 65 8.31 11.79 -30.52
N GLU A 66 8.36 12.30 -31.76
CA GLU A 66 7.31 12.54 -32.77
C GLU A 66 6.38 11.34 -33.08
N LYS A 67 6.62 10.17 -32.48
CA LYS A 67 5.75 9.00 -32.49
C LYS A 67 5.89 8.25 -31.16
N LYS A 68 4.79 8.15 -30.42
CA LYS A 68 4.71 7.52 -29.11
C LYS A 68 4.56 6.01 -29.30
N TYR A 69 5.56 5.22 -28.91
CA TYR A 69 5.50 3.75 -28.98
C TYR A 69 5.67 3.16 -27.57
N ILE A 70 5.14 1.96 -27.36
CA ILE A 70 5.38 1.17 -26.15
C ILE A 70 5.87 -0.23 -26.52
N ASP A 71 6.93 -0.69 -25.86
CA ASP A 71 7.41 -2.06 -26.02
C ASP A 71 6.52 -3.02 -25.24
N TYR A 72 6.36 -4.23 -25.75
CA TYR A 72 5.61 -5.30 -25.09
C TYR A 72 6.12 -5.60 -23.67
N LYS A 73 7.44 -5.47 -23.44
CA LYS A 73 8.07 -5.63 -22.12
C LYS A 73 7.60 -4.56 -21.13
N ASP A 74 7.32 -3.35 -21.59
CA ASP A 74 6.94 -2.23 -20.73
C ASP A 74 5.46 -2.35 -20.32
N ILE A 75 4.60 -2.84 -21.22
CA ILE A 75 3.21 -3.23 -20.88
C ILE A 75 3.22 -4.27 -19.73
N LYS A 76 4.13 -5.25 -19.77
CA LYS A 76 4.31 -6.22 -18.68
C LYS A 76 4.74 -5.56 -17.37
N CYS A 77 5.71 -4.65 -17.44
CA CYS A 77 6.16 -3.91 -16.27
C CYS A 77 5.01 -3.14 -15.61
N PHE A 78 4.20 -2.42 -16.39
CA PHE A 78 3.05 -1.69 -15.87
C PHE A 78 2.02 -2.59 -15.19
N LYS A 79 1.64 -3.72 -15.82
CA LYS A 79 0.72 -4.68 -15.22
C LYS A 79 1.26 -5.23 -13.88
N ILE A 80 2.56 -5.44 -13.77
CA ILE A 80 3.20 -5.87 -12.52
C ILE A 80 3.17 -4.77 -11.46
N TYR A 81 3.50 -3.52 -11.82
CA TYR A 81 3.49 -2.41 -10.89
C TYR A 81 2.09 -2.12 -10.35
N HIS A 82 1.08 -2.13 -11.23
CA HIS A 82 -0.32 -1.97 -10.83
C HIS A 82 -0.76 -3.08 -9.85
N ARG A 83 -0.45 -4.33 -10.18
CA ARG A 83 -0.76 -5.48 -9.30
C ARG A 83 -0.03 -5.40 -7.95
N ASN A 84 1.20 -4.91 -7.93
CA ASN A 84 1.94 -4.75 -6.68
C ASN A 84 1.31 -3.67 -5.81
N LEU A 85 0.92 -2.54 -6.41
CA LEU A 85 0.17 -1.48 -5.73
C LEU A 85 -1.12 -2.03 -5.09
N GLU A 86 -1.95 -2.72 -5.87
CA GLU A 86 -3.19 -3.36 -5.40
C GLU A 86 -2.93 -4.29 -4.21
N ARG A 87 -1.94 -5.18 -4.34
CA ARG A 87 -1.57 -6.15 -3.31
C ARG A 87 -1.07 -5.50 -2.04
N SER A 88 -0.24 -4.46 -2.14
CA SER A 88 0.29 -3.76 -0.98
C SER A 88 -0.83 -3.03 -0.23
N ILE A 89 -1.76 -2.36 -0.93
CA ILE A 89 -2.92 -1.70 -0.30
C ILE A 89 -3.80 -2.74 0.40
N PHE A 90 -4.16 -3.82 -0.28
CA PHE A 90 -4.99 -4.88 0.30
C PHE A 90 -4.31 -5.59 1.48
N GLY A 91 -3.01 -5.86 1.36
CA GLY A 91 -2.20 -6.49 2.39
C GLY A 91 -2.11 -5.63 3.65
N PHE A 92 -1.84 -4.33 3.49
CA PHE A 92 -1.77 -3.40 4.60
C PHE A 92 -3.13 -3.19 5.26
N LYS A 93 -4.21 -3.10 4.49
CA LYS A 93 -5.59 -3.08 5.01
C LYS A 93 -5.90 -4.27 5.93
N LYS A 94 -5.42 -5.47 5.61
CA LYS A 94 -5.60 -6.65 6.49
C LYS A 94 -4.81 -6.52 7.78
N LYS A 95 -3.58 -6.00 7.71
CA LYS A 95 -2.70 -5.80 8.86
C LYS A 95 -3.17 -4.65 9.76
N SER A 96 -3.72 -3.59 9.20
CA SER A 96 -4.12 -2.37 9.93
C SER A 96 -5.22 -2.61 10.96
N ARG A 97 -6.02 -3.67 10.79
CA ARG A 97 -6.97 -4.16 11.81
C ARG A 97 -6.33 -4.48 13.16
N PHE A 98 -5.05 -4.82 13.17
CA PHE A 98 -4.29 -5.14 14.38
C PHE A 98 -3.50 -3.92 14.92
N ILE A 99 -3.55 -2.79 14.23
CA ILE A 99 -2.79 -1.58 14.54
C ILE A 99 -3.68 -0.55 15.26
N ASN A 100 -4.68 -0.03 14.55
CA ASN A 100 -5.57 1.04 15.00
C ASN A 100 -6.85 0.96 14.16
N SER A 101 -8.03 1.04 14.80
CA SER A 101 -9.32 1.06 14.12
C SER A 101 -9.48 2.23 13.16
N GLU A 102 -8.97 3.42 13.49
CA GLU A 102 -9.01 4.60 12.62
C GLU A 102 -8.17 4.38 11.35
N LEU A 103 -6.92 3.91 11.52
CA LEU A 103 -6.05 3.56 10.40
C LEU A 103 -6.67 2.45 9.56
N SER A 104 -7.29 1.45 10.19
CA SER A 104 -7.97 0.37 9.48
C SER A 104 -9.16 0.86 8.66
N ASN A 105 -9.95 1.78 9.22
CA ASN A 105 -11.08 2.39 8.51
C ASN A 105 -10.59 3.25 7.33
N GLY A 106 -9.52 4.02 7.52
CA GLY A 106 -8.91 4.81 6.46
C GLY A 106 -8.41 3.95 5.29
N PHE A 107 -7.71 2.84 5.58
CA PHE A 107 -7.29 1.90 4.55
C PHE A 107 -8.43 1.11 3.90
N GLN A 108 -9.54 0.93 4.63
CA GLN A 108 -10.76 0.38 4.05
C GLN A 108 -11.37 1.39 3.05
N GLN A 109 -11.45 2.67 3.41
CA GLN A 109 -11.92 3.72 2.49
C GLN A 109 -11.03 3.85 1.26
N LEU A 110 -9.70 3.88 1.43
CA LEU A 110 -8.75 3.86 0.32
C LEU A 110 -8.97 2.68 -0.63
N TRP A 111 -9.23 1.49 -0.07
CA TRP A 111 -9.53 0.30 -0.87
C TRP A 111 -10.86 0.41 -1.62
N ASP A 112 -11.87 0.99 -0.99
CA ASP A 112 -13.17 1.18 -1.62
C ASP A 112 -13.02 2.20 -2.77
N ASN A 113 -12.36 3.32 -2.51
CA ASN A 113 -11.98 4.33 -3.50
C ASN A 113 -11.19 3.75 -4.67
N TYR A 114 -10.17 2.91 -4.41
CA TYR A 114 -9.40 2.24 -5.46
C TYR A 114 -10.28 1.48 -6.47
N ASN A 115 -11.41 0.92 -6.00
CA ASN A 115 -12.36 0.16 -6.82
C ASN A 115 -13.51 1.00 -7.37
N SER A 116 -13.64 2.28 -7.00
CA SER A 116 -14.80 3.09 -7.36
C SER A 116 -14.52 4.57 -7.69
N ILE A 117 -13.25 5.00 -7.74
CA ILE A 117 -12.86 6.35 -8.14
C ILE A 117 -13.22 6.60 -9.61
N GLU A 118 -13.81 7.76 -9.89
CA GLU A 118 -13.92 8.33 -11.24
C GLU A 118 -12.72 9.26 -11.51
N PRO A 119 -12.20 9.36 -12.74
CA PRO A 119 -12.79 8.87 -13.98
C PRO A 119 -12.41 7.43 -14.37
N ILE A 120 -11.42 6.83 -13.71
CA ILE A 120 -11.01 5.43 -13.92
C ILE A 120 -10.76 4.73 -12.57
N ASN A 121 -11.07 3.44 -12.50
CA ASN A 121 -10.83 2.57 -11.35
C ASN A 121 -9.86 1.42 -11.69
N GLY A 122 -9.53 0.57 -10.70
CA GLY A 122 -8.61 -0.55 -10.89
C GLY A 122 -9.04 -1.58 -11.96
N GLU A 123 -10.34 -1.77 -12.20
CA GLU A 123 -10.84 -2.68 -13.24
C GLU A 123 -10.63 -2.09 -14.64
N ASP A 124 -10.92 -0.80 -14.83
CA ASP A 124 -10.68 -0.08 -16.09
C ASP A 124 -9.18 -0.14 -16.48
N ILE A 125 -8.28 0.03 -15.50
CA ILE A 125 -6.84 -0.02 -15.72
C ILE A 125 -6.38 -1.42 -16.14
N LYS A 126 -6.94 -2.46 -15.50
CA LYS A 126 -6.63 -3.85 -15.83
C LYS A 126 -7.10 -4.19 -17.25
N GLU A 127 -8.32 -3.80 -17.61
CA GLU A 127 -8.87 -4.00 -18.94
C GLU A 127 -8.01 -3.28 -20.00
N TYR A 128 -7.63 -2.02 -19.74
CA TYR A 128 -6.76 -1.27 -20.63
C TYR A 128 -5.41 -1.97 -20.89
N TYR A 129 -4.76 -2.50 -19.85
CA TYR A 129 -3.53 -3.27 -20.06
C TYR A 129 -3.77 -4.53 -20.90
N GLU A 130 -4.90 -5.21 -20.75
CA GLU A 130 -5.25 -6.39 -21.55
C GLU A 130 -5.46 -6.02 -23.03
N GLN A 131 -6.12 -4.90 -23.31
CA GLN A 131 -6.26 -4.36 -24.67
C GLN A 131 -4.90 -4.00 -25.30
N LEU A 132 -3.99 -3.38 -24.53
CA LEU A 132 -2.63 -3.12 -24.99
C LEU A 132 -1.87 -4.43 -25.29
N PHE A 133 -2.05 -5.47 -24.47
CA PHE A 133 -1.46 -6.79 -24.71
C PHE A 133 -1.95 -7.42 -26.00
N GLU A 134 -3.26 -7.39 -26.25
CA GLU A 134 -3.85 -7.92 -27.48
C GLU A 134 -3.33 -7.18 -28.72
N ARG A 135 -3.24 -5.84 -28.66
CA ARG A 135 -2.70 -5.03 -29.76
C ARG A 135 -1.24 -5.33 -30.05
N ALA A 136 -0.48 -5.67 -29.01
CA ALA A 136 0.93 -6.01 -29.06
C ALA A 136 1.19 -7.50 -29.33
N ASP A 137 0.16 -8.34 -29.45
CA ASP A 137 0.35 -9.77 -29.68
C ASP A 137 1.14 -10.03 -30.96
N GLY A 138 2.21 -10.82 -30.83
CA GLY A 138 3.18 -11.09 -31.91
C GLY A 138 4.02 -9.89 -32.36
N LYS A 139 3.98 -8.73 -31.68
CA LYS A 139 4.76 -7.53 -31.99
C LYS A 139 5.72 -7.16 -30.86
N GLU A 140 6.88 -6.61 -31.21
CA GLU A 140 7.82 -6.09 -30.20
C GLU A 140 7.33 -4.78 -29.58
N CYS A 141 6.68 -3.94 -30.37
CA CYS A 141 6.13 -2.66 -29.93
C CYS A 141 4.82 -2.30 -30.65
N ILE A 142 4.05 -1.38 -30.07
CA ILE A 142 2.85 -0.80 -30.68
C ILE A 142 2.92 0.72 -30.67
N LEU A 143 2.37 1.34 -31.71
CA LEU A 143 2.17 2.79 -31.75
C LEU A 143 0.99 3.13 -30.83
N LEU A 144 1.20 4.12 -29.97
CA LEU A 144 0.20 4.70 -29.08
C LEU A 144 -0.61 5.75 -29.84
N ASN A 145 -1.93 5.68 -29.72
CA ASN A 145 -2.84 6.73 -30.18
C ASN A 145 -3.04 7.78 -29.05
N ASP A 146 -3.82 8.83 -29.33
CA ASP A 146 -4.07 9.88 -28.32
C ASP A 146 -4.88 9.36 -27.12
N GLU A 147 -5.75 8.36 -27.31
CA GLU A 147 -6.51 7.72 -26.24
C GLU A 147 -5.59 6.95 -25.28
N ASP A 148 -4.58 6.25 -25.80
CA ASP A 148 -3.59 5.53 -24.99
C ASP A 148 -2.81 6.49 -24.10
N VAL A 149 -2.43 7.63 -24.66
CA VAL A 149 -1.72 8.68 -23.93
C VAL A 149 -2.59 9.25 -22.82
N TYR A 150 -3.85 9.52 -23.14
CA TYR A 150 -4.83 9.96 -22.17
C TYR A 150 -4.99 8.92 -21.04
N MET A 151 -5.12 7.64 -21.36
CA MET A 151 -5.24 6.57 -20.37
C MET A 151 -4.00 6.47 -19.47
N PHE A 152 -2.78 6.55 -20.03
CA PHE A 152 -1.58 6.58 -19.21
C PHE A 152 -1.52 7.78 -18.26
N GLN A 153 -1.97 8.96 -18.70
CA GLN A 153 -2.06 10.15 -17.85
C GLN A 153 -3.08 9.98 -16.72
N GLU A 154 -4.25 9.41 -17.00
CA GLU A 154 -5.26 9.11 -15.99
C GLU A 154 -4.77 8.06 -14.99
N ILE A 155 -4.05 7.03 -15.43
CA ILE A 155 -3.39 6.04 -14.55
C ILE A 155 -2.39 6.72 -13.60
N LEU A 156 -1.59 7.67 -14.10
CA LEU A 156 -0.66 8.41 -13.24
C LEU A 156 -1.39 9.30 -12.24
N LYS A 157 -2.48 9.97 -12.63
CA LYS A 157 -3.31 10.74 -11.70
C LYS A 157 -3.89 9.85 -10.62
N PHE A 158 -4.44 8.69 -11.00
CA PHE A 158 -4.95 7.69 -10.07
C PHE A 158 -3.88 7.27 -9.06
N TYR A 159 -2.65 6.97 -9.51
CA TYR A 159 -1.54 6.67 -8.60
C TYR A 159 -1.17 7.82 -7.68
N ASN A 160 -1.16 9.06 -8.17
CA ASN A 160 -0.89 10.23 -7.33
C ASN A 160 -1.98 10.42 -6.26
N THR A 161 -3.26 10.27 -6.62
CA THR A 161 -4.37 10.33 -5.66
C THR A 161 -4.23 9.26 -4.57
N ILE A 162 -3.90 8.02 -4.95
CA ILE A 162 -3.63 6.94 -3.99
C ILE A 162 -2.47 7.30 -3.08
N GLN A 163 -1.40 7.91 -3.60
CA GLN A 163 -0.26 8.35 -2.80
C GLN A 163 -0.67 9.44 -1.79
N GLU A 164 -1.40 10.46 -2.24
CA GLU A 164 -1.90 11.54 -1.38
C GLU A 164 -2.83 11.00 -0.28
N GLU A 165 -3.73 10.08 -0.61
CA GLU A 165 -4.59 9.43 0.38
C GLU A 165 -3.77 8.62 1.39
N ILE A 166 -2.74 7.88 0.94
CA ILE A 166 -1.84 7.14 1.84
C ILE A 166 -1.08 8.10 2.76
N ASP A 167 -0.56 9.20 2.25
CA ASP A 167 0.16 10.20 3.05
C ASP A 167 -0.75 10.85 4.10
N ASN A 168 -2.02 11.08 3.79
CA ASN A 168 -3.02 11.60 4.73
C ASN A 168 -3.42 10.61 5.83
N LEU A 169 -3.27 9.30 5.59
CA LEU A 169 -3.56 8.26 6.58
C LEU A 169 -2.43 8.03 7.59
N MET A 170 -1.23 8.55 7.32
CA MET A 170 0.01 8.20 8.01
C MET A 170 0.56 9.29 8.91
#